data_AF-A0A0M2GXZ3-F1
#
_entry.id   AF-A0A0M2GXZ3-F1
#
_cell.length_a   1.000
_cell.length_b   1.000
_cell.length_c   1.000
_cell.angle_alpha   90.00
_cell.angle_beta   90.00
_cell.angle_gamma   90.00
#
_symmetry.space_group_name_H-M   'P 1'
#
loop_
_entity.id
_entity.type
_entity.pdbx_description
1 polymer ?
#
loop_
_entity_poly.entity_id
_entity_poly.type
_entity_poly.pdbx_seq_one_letter_code
_entity_poly.pdbx_strand_id
1 'polypeptide(L)'
;MSQQYPPPGPGPGFGPPPPQYAPAPPPYGPAQPSYAQAPPQPVAGGPDFLAVDKRNAVVVDASGVAFESSGLSIEFRWPEIRSVHYRASPDGKALMVAVVHVDGRFFECVVVAKPRSRLQEWFPQLAWVLGHYRPTG
;
A
#
# COMPACT_ATOMS: atom_id res chain seq x y z
N MET A 1 -23.37 -27.12 -82.10
CA MET A 1 -22.01 -27.55 -82.48
C MET A 1 -21.13 -27.32 -81.26
N SER A 2 -20.90 -28.39 -80.49
CA SER A 2 -19.59 -29.06 -80.34
C SER A 2 -18.77 -28.38 -79.23
N GLN A 3 -18.75 -28.95 -78.02
CA GLN A 3 -17.67 -29.81 -77.49
C GLN A 3 -16.36 -29.05 -77.27
N GLN A 4 -15.84 -29.06 -76.04
CA GLN A 4 -14.62 -29.82 -75.66
C GLN A 4 -14.02 -29.33 -74.31
N TYR A 5 -13.92 -30.23 -73.32
CA TYR A 5 -12.92 -30.22 -72.23
C TYR A 5 -11.69 -31.04 -72.70
N PRO A 6 -10.43 -30.87 -72.21
CA PRO A 6 -9.92 -31.13 -70.82
C PRO A 6 -8.64 -30.30 -70.43
N PRO A 7 -7.64 -30.71 -69.57
CA PRO A 7 -7.52 -31.39 -68.25
C PRO A 7 -6.76 -30.53 -67.14
N PRO A 8 -6.38 -31.06 -65.93
CA PRO A 8 -6.14 -30.25 -64.70
C PRO A 8 -4.66 -30.03 -64.26
N GLY A 9 -4.44 -29.19 -63.23
CA GLY A 9 -3.16 -28.90 -62.56
C GLY A 9 -3.28 -28.41 -61.10
N PRO A 10 -2.18 -28.35 -60.31
CA PRO A 10 -2.10 -28.88 -58.94
C PRO A 10 -2.48 -27.90 -57.81
N GLY A 11 -2.78 -28.48 -56.64
CA GLY A 11 -3.30 -27.84 -55.44
C GLY A 11 -2.40 -26.78 -54.76
N PRO A 12 -2.95 -26.06 -53.76
CA PRO A 12 -2.38 -24.82 -53.25
C PRO A 12 -1.12 -25.01 -52.40
N GLY A 13 -0.11 -24.21 -52.71
CA GLY A 13 1.21 -24.19 -52.10
C GLY A 13 1.24 -23.58 -50.69
N PHE A 14 1.98 -24.29 -49.84
CA PHE A 14 2.89 -23.84 -48.77
C PHE A 14 2.81 -22.38 -48.30
N GLY A 15 2.30 -22.20 -47.08
CA GLY A 15 2.64 -21.08 -46.20
C GLY A 15 4.03 -21.23 -45.56
N PRO A 16 4.51 -20.20 -44.83
CA PRO A 16 5.85 -20.18 -44.25
C PRO A 16 6.05 -21.29 -43.18
N PRO A 17 7.29 -21.77 -43.01
CA PRO A 17 7.60 -22.90 -42.12
C PRO A 17 7.36 -22.56 -40.63
N PRO A 18 7.13 -23.57 -39.77
CA PRO A 18 6.98 -23.36 -38.34
C PRO A 18 8.28 -22.84 -37.70
N PRO A 19 8.20 -22.03 -36.63
CA PRO A 19 9.38 -21.59 -35.90
C PRO A 19 10.11 -22.79 -35.29
N GLN A 20 11.43 -22.78 -35.48
CA GLN A 20 12.36 -23.79 -35.01
C GLN A 20 12.32 -23.88 -33.48
N TYR A 21 12.39 -25.11 -32.97
CA TYR A 21 12.51 -25.47 -31.56
C TYR A 21 13.45 -24.53 -30.79
N ALA A 22 12.91 -23.84 -29.78
CA ALA A 22 13.73 -23.32 -28.70
C ALA A 22 14.31 -24.50 -27.90
N PRO A 23 15.60 -24.49 -27.52
CA PRO A 23 16.20 -25.57 -26.76
C PRO A 23 15.54 -25.68 -25.37
N ALA A 24 15.30 -26.92 -24.94
CA ALA A 24 14.88 -27.22 -23.57
C ALA A 24 15.91 -26.68 -22.56
N PRO A 25 15.49 -26.12 -21.42
CA PRO A 25 16.41 -25.67 -20.39
C PRO A 25 17.16 -26.88 -19.80
N PRO A 26 18.46 -26.74 -19.47
CA PRO A 26 19.22 -27.81 -18.85
C PRO A 26 18.65 -28.13 -17.45
N PRO A 27 18.52 -29.41 -17.07
CA PRO A 27 18.26 -29.76 -15.70
C PRO A 27 19.54 -29.51 -14.90
N TYR A 28 19.38 -28.95 -13.69
CA TYR A 28 20.46 -28.68 -12.72
C TYR A 28 21.26 -27.39 -12.94
N GLY A 29 20.60 -26.25 -12.76
CA GLY A 29 21.23 -25.07 -12.16
C GLY A 29 21.02 -25.09 -10.64
N PRO A 30 21.94 -24.54 -9.82
CA PRO A 30 21.73 -24.43 -8.38
C PRO A 30 20.42 -23.67 -8.12
N ALA A 31 19.59 -24.23 -7.23
CA ALA A 31 18.34 -23.61 -6.82
C ALA A 31 18.59 -22.15 -6.49
N GLN A 32 17.95 -21.24 -7.25
CA GLN A 32 17.95 -19.84 -6.89
C GLN A 32 17.40 -19.76 -5.47
N PRO A 33 18.09 -19.10 -4.52
CA PRO A 33 17.53 -18.93 -3.21
C PRO A 33 16.20 -18.22 -3.41
N SER A 34 15.12 -18.94 -3.11
CA SER A 34 13.82 -18.32 -2.86
C SER A 34 14.11 -17.15 -1.94
N TYR A 35 13.88 -15.95 -2.42
CA TYR A 35 13.81 -14.75 -1.60
C TYR A 35 12.66 -15.04 -0.61
N ALA A 36 13.02 -15.70 0.49
CA ALA A 36 12.29 -15.61 1.73
C ALA A 36 12.04 -14.12 1.88
N GLN A 37 10.77 -13.73 1.90
CA GLN A 37 10.40 -12.37 2.27
C GLN A 37 11.16 -12.12 3.56
N ALA A 38 12.20 -11.28 3.48
CA ALA A 38 12.91 -10.87 4.67
C ALA A 38 11.83 -10.30 5.59
N PRO A 39 11.77 -10.71 6.88
CA PRO A 39 10.88 -10.03 7.81
C PRO A 39 11.12 -8.53 7.64
N PRO A 40 10.07 -7.69 7.54
CA PRO A 40 10.21 -6.28 7.24
C PRO A 40 11.31 -5.73 8.15
N GLN A 41 12.43 -5.32 7.55
CA GLN A 41 13.53 -4.77 8.34
C GLN A 41 12.95 -3.56 9.05
N PRO A 42 13.08 -3.44 10.37
CA PRO A 42 12.67 -2.23 11.05
C PRO A 42 13.48 -1.10 10.41
N VAL A 43 12.80 -0.28 9.61
CA VAL A 43 13.37 0.97 9.14
C VAL A 43 13.88 1.64 10.43
N ALA A 44 15.17 1.94 10.51
CA ALA A 44 15.71 2.67 11.65
C ALA A 44 15.06 4.07 11.61
N GLY A 45 13.87 4.19 12.21
CA GLY A 45 12.82 4.99 11.61
C GLY A 45 12.19 5.95 12.58
N GLY A 46 13.03 6.82 13.16
CA GLY A 46 12.57 7.94 13.98
C GLY A 46 11.62 7.54 15.12
N PRO A 47 10.95 8.51 15.73
CA PRO A 47 9.92 8.23 16.71
C PRO A 47 8.62 7.77 16.05
N ASP A 48 7.88 6.90 16.73
CA ASP A 48 6.58 6.42 16.27
C ASP A 48 5.49 6.65 17.33
N PHE A 49 4.26 6.71 16.85
CA PHE A 49 3.06 6.81 17.66
C PHE A 49 2.04 5.77 17.18
N LEU A 50 1.47 5.05 18.15
CA LEU A 50 0.43 4.04 17.93
C LEU A 50 -0.72 4.26 18.92
N ALA A 51 -1.92 4.47 18.39
CA ALA A 51 -3.16 4.43 19.15
C ALA A 51 -4.08 3.36 18.54
N VAL A 52 -4.54 2.42 19.36
CA VAL A 52 -5.40 1.31 18.93
C VAL A 52 -6.57 1.14 19.89
N ASP A 53 -7.74 0.88 19.34
CA ASP A 53 -8.92 0.39 20.05
C ASP A 53 -9.41 -0.94 19.47
N LYS A 54 -10.66 -1.35 19.79
CA LYS A 54 -11.22 -2.63 19.33
C LYS A 54 -11.36 -2.73 17.79
N ARG A 55 -11.51 -1.62 17.08
CA ARG A 55 -11.87 -1.57 15.65
C ARG A 55 -11.00 -0.62 14.84
N ASN A 56 -10.30 0.29 15.50
CA ASN A 56 -9.62 1.40 14.84
C ASN A 56 -8.19 1.51 15.34
N ALA A 57 -7.31 1.97 14.45
CA ALA A 57 -5.93 2.28 14.77
C ALA A 57 -5.49 3.57 14.07
N VAL A 58 -4.57 4.28 14.70
CA VAL A 58 -3.80 5.38 14.12
C VAL A 58 -2.33 5.09 14.36
N VAL A 59 -1.55 5.08 13.28
CA VAL A 59 -0.09 4.99 13.31
C VAL A 59 0.49 6.28 12.75
N VAL A 60 1.53 6.81 13.38
CA VAL A 60 2.35 7.90 12.85
C VAL A 60 3.81 7.51 12.99
N ASP A 61 4.53 7.45 11.88
CA ASP A 61 5.93 7.02 11.85
C ASP A 61 6.70 7.69 10.68
N ALA A 62 7.92 7.22 10.41
CA ALA A 62 8.76 7.76 9.34
C ALA A 62 8.15 7.63 7.93
N SER A 63 7.22 6.70 7.71
CA SER A 63 6.53 6.53 6.42
C SER A 63 5.41 7.54 6.23
N GLY A 64 4.74 7.97 7.31
CA GLY A 64 3.60 8.86 7.24
C GLY A 64 2.58 8.66 8.36
N VAL A 65 1.30 8.72 8.00
CA VAL A 65 0.16 8.47 8.88
C VAL A 65 -0.68 7.34 8.29
N ALA A 66 -1.03 6.34 9.10
CA ALA A 66 -1.94 5.28 8.69
C ALA A 66 -3.17 5.24 9.60
N PHE A 67 -4.34 5.10 9.00
CA PHE A 67 -5.60 4.87 9.70
C PHE A 67 -6.12 3.48 9.39
N GLU A 68 -6.49 2.76 10.43
CA GLU A 68 -7.36 1.60 10.34
C GLU A 68 -8.72 1.98 10.92
N SER A 69 -9.80 1.70 10.20
CA SER A 69 -11.17 1.92 10.66
C SER A 69 -12.05 0.76 10.23
N SER A 70 -12.43 -0.09 11.20
CA SER A 70 -13.34 -1.22 11.00
C SER A 70 -12.94 -2.15 9.85
N GLY A 71 -11.65 -2.46 9.73
CA GLY A 71 -11.11 -3.35 8.69
C GLY A 71 -10.76 -2.67 7.36
N LEU A 72 -11.00 -1.36 7.23
CA LEU A 72 -10.47 -0.55 6.14
C LEU A 72 -9.18 0.12 6.58
N SER A 73 -8.11 -0.03 5.81
CA SER A 73 -6.83 0.64 6.04
C SER A 73 -6.57 1.67 4.95
N ILE A 74 -6.06 2.84 5.36
CA ILE A 74 -5.58 3.88 4.46
C ILE A 74 -4.27 4.44 5.01
N GLU A 75 -3.31 4.62 4.13
CA GLU A 75 -1.98 5.15 4.45
C GLU A 75 -1.76 6.45 3.68
N PHE A 76 -1.19 7.44 4.35
CA PHE A 76 -0.84 8.73 3.79
C PHE A 76 0.65 8.95 3.99
N ARG A 77 1.40 9.11 2.90
CA ARG A 77 2.84 9.42 2.99
C ARG A 77 3.04 10.88 3.35
N TRP A 78 4.15 11.22 4.01
CA TRP A 78 4.44 12.62 4.38
C TRP A 78 4.29 13.65 3.25
N PRO A 79 4.71 13.39 1.99
CA PRO A 79 4.52 14.31 0.87
C PRO A 79 3.05 14.53 0.46
N GLU A 80 2.17 13.58 0.79
CA GLU A 80 0.73 13.61 0.48
C GLU A 80 -0.09 14.32 1.56
N ILE A 81 0.51 14.55 2.73
CA ILE A 81 -0.13 15.18 3.87
C ILE A 81 0.09 16.69 3.78
N ARG A 82 -1.00 17.46 3.75
CA ARG A 82 -0.97 18.91 3.93
C ARG A 82 -0.85 19.29 5.39
N SER A 83 -1.67 18.69 6.25
CA SER A 83 -1.63 18.91 7.69
C SER A 83 -2.23 17.72 8.43
N VAL A 84 -1.81 17.52 9.68
CA VAL A 84 -2.40 16.56 10.61
C VAL A 84 -3.01 17.36 11.75
N HIS A 85 -4.28 17.12 12.04
CA HIS A 85 -5.00 17.70 13.16
C HIS A 85 -5.34 16.60 14.16
N TYR A 86 -5.29 16.92 15.45
CA TYR A 86 -5.71 15.99 16.48
C TYR A 86 -6.41 16.73 17.62
N ARG A 87 -7.43 16.10 18.20
CA ARG A 87 -8.19 16.62 19.33
C ARG A 87 -8.82 15.49 20.11
N ALA A 88 -9.29 15.79 21.31
CA ALA A 88 -10.14 14.86 22.04
C ALA A 88 -11.54 14.88 21.42
N SER A 89 -12.24 13.74 21.46
CA SER A 89 -13.67 13.71 21.17
C SER A 89 -14.43 14.66 22.11
N PRO A 90 -15.65 15.11 21.74
CA PRO A 90 -16.43 16.02 22.59
C PRO A 90 -16.70 15.47 24.00
N ASP A 91 -16.84 14.15 24.14
CA ASP A 91 -16.99 13.48 25.43
C ASP A 91 -15.66 13.21 26.15
N GLY A 92 -14.53 13.50 25.50
CA GLY A 92 -13.16 13.31 25.96
C GLY A 92 -12.78 11.85 26.20
N LYS A 93 -13.37 10.90 25.47
CA LYS A 93 -13.08 9.46 25.61
C LYS A 93 -12.34 8.87 24.42
N ALA A 94 -12.11 9.63 23.36
CA ALA A 94 -11.42 9.18 22.18
C ALA A 94 -10.44 10.24 21.66
N LEU A 95 -9.40 9.77 20.97
CA LEU A 95 -8.49 10.57 20.19
C LEU A 95 -9.07 10.65 18.78
N MET A 96 -9.32 11.86 18.30
CA MET A 96 -9.67 12.12 16.90
C MET A 96 -8.43 12.61 16.20
N VAL A 97 -7.99 11.92 15.15
CA VAL A 97 -6.89 12.34 14.29
C VAL A 97 -7.42 12.52 12.89
N ALA A 98 -7.05 13.61 12.25
CA ALA A 98 -7.43 13.91 10.89
C ALA A 98 -6.24 14.30 10.04
N VAL A 99 -6.24 13.79 8.81
CA VAL A 99 -5.28 14.13 7.76
C VAL A 99 -6.00 14.98 6.72
N VAL A 100 -5.46 16.18 6.49
CA VAL A 100 -5.78 16.96 5.29
C VAL A 100 -4.77 16.55 4.24
N HIS A 101 -5.26 15.96 3.15
CA HIS A 101 -4.42 15.56 2.02
C HIS A 101 -4.07 16.79 1.15
N VAL A 102 -2.97 16.73 0.39
CA VAL A 102 -2.52 17.84 -0.46
C VAL A 102 -3.54 18.26 -1.51
N ASP A 103 -4.39 17.34 -1.96
CA ASP A 103 -5.51 17.61 -2.88
C ASP A 103 -6.73 18.29 -2.21
N GLY A 104 -6.70 18.50 -0.90
CA GLY A 104 -7.77 19.13 -0.12
C GLY A 104 -8.79 18.16 0.48
N ARG A 105 -8.67 16.85 0.24
CA ARG A 105 -9.52 15.86 0.93
C ARG A 105 -9.19 15.79 2.42
N PHE A 106 -10.21 15.46 3.20
CA PHE A 106 -10.12 15.33 4.64
C PHE A 106 -10.47 13.89 5.05
N PHE A 107 -9.61 13.28 5.85
CA PHE A 107 -9.77 11.93 6.37
C PHE A 107 -9.66 11.97 7.88
N GLU A 108 -10.56 11.29 8.60
CA GLU A 108 -10.57 11.27 10.06
C GLU A 108 -10.63 9.82 10.56
N CYS A 109 -9.88 9.53 11.62
CA CYS A 109 -9.96 8.30 12.38
C CYS A 109 -10.12 8.62 13.86
N VAL A 110 -10.99 7.86 14.54
CA VAL A 110 -11.33 8.04 15.95
C VAL A 110 -10.97 6.79 16.72
N VAL A 111 -10.06 6.92 17.68
CA VAL A 111 -9.58 5.81 18.51
C VAL A 111 -10.02 6.02 19.95
N VAL A 112 -10.82 5.10 20.48
CA VAL A 112 -11.33 5.14 21.85
C VAL A 112 -10.20 4.89 22.86
N ALA A 113 -10.04 5.81 23.80
CA ALA A 113 -9.13 5.70 24.91
C ALA A 113 -9.80 5.00 26.10
N LYS A 114 -9.43 3.74 26.32
CA LYS A 114 -9.80 2.96 27.51
C LYS A 114 -8.52 2.52 28.24
N PRO A 115 -8.25 3.02 29.47
CA PRO A 115 -8.99 4.05 30.21
C PRO A 115 -8.84 5.46 29.61
N ARG A 116 -9.70 6.42 30.01
CA ARG A 116 -9.66 7.82 29.53
C ARG A 116 -8.31 8.51 29.78
N SER A 117 -7.59 8.13 30.83
CA SER A 117 -6.27 8.65 31.16
C SER A 117 -5.26 8.46 30.02
N ARG A 118 -5.46 7.44 29.17
CA ARG A 118 -4.63 7.16 28.00
C ARG A 118 -4.57 8.33 27.01
N LEU A 119 -5.60 9.17 26.96
CA LEU A 119 -5.53 10.41 26.16
C LEU A 119 -4.39 11.31 26.64
N GLN A 120 -4.20 11.46 27.95
CA GLN A 120 -3.15 12.33 28.48
C GLN A 120 -1.74 11.85 28.15
N GLU A 121 -1.57 10.56 27.89
CA GLU A 121 -0.32 9.98 27.39
C GLU A 121 -0.20 10.18 25.87
N TRP A 122 -1.29 9.98 25.14
CA TRP A 122 -1.28 10.08 23.67
C TRP A 122 -1.06 11.50 23.15
N PHE A 123 -1.67 12.53 23.75
CA PHE A 123 -1.51 13.92 23.29
C PHE A 123 -0.04 14.40 23.23
N PRO A 124 0.76 14.30 24.31
CA PRO A 124 2.15 14.75 24.28
C PRO A 124 3.01 13.86 23.38
N GLN A 125 2.79 12.54 23.36
CA GLN A 125 3.52 11.64 22.47
C GLN A 125 3.24 12.00 21.00
N LEU A 126 1.98 12.12 20.61
CA LEU A 126 1.59 12.47 19.25
C LEU A 126 2.14 13.85 18.84
N ALA A 127 2.07 14.85 19.74
CA ALA A 127 2.63 16.16 19.49
C ALA A 127 4.15 16.11 19.19
N TRP A 128 4.88 15.31 19.97
CA TRP A 128 6.32 15.14 19.81
C TRP A 128 6.68 14.42 18.50
N VAL A 129 5.97 13.33 18.16
CA VAL A 129 6.18 12.59 16.91
C VAL A 129 5.86 13.47 15.70
N LEU A 130 4.73 14.18 15.72
CA LEU A 130 4.37 15.11 14.65
C LEU A 130 5.39 16.25 14.52
N GLY A 131 5.90 16.78 15.63
CA GLY A 131 6.95 17.80 15.62
C GLY A 131 8.27 17.31 15.01
N HIS A 132 8.57 16.01 15.10
CA HIS A 132 9.75 15.42 14.48
C HIS A 132 9.65 15.36 12.95
N TYR A 133 8.53 14.89 12.40
CA TYR A 133 8.36 14.73 10.95
C TYR A 133 7.79 15.96 10.24
N ARG A 134 7.09 16.81 10.99
CA ARG A 134 6.50 18.07 10.51
C ARG A 134 6.82 19.20 11.49
N PRO A 135 8.09 19.63 11.58
CA PRO A 135 8.40 20.86 12.29
C PRO A 135 7.59 21.99 11.63
N THR A 136 6.63 22.56 12.37
CA THR A 136 5.92 23.77 11.96
C THR A 136 6.98 24.84 11.67
N GLY A 137 7.14 25.20 10.39
CA GLY A 137 7.86 26.39 9.95
C GLY A 137 6.98 27.63 10.01
#